data_AF-A0A970YAM6-F1
#
_entry.id   AF-A0A970YAM6-F1
#
_cell.length_a   1.000
_cell.length_b   1.000
_cell.length_c   1.000
_cell.angle_alpha   90.00
_cell.angle_beta   90.00
_cell.angle_gamma   90.00
#
_symmetry.space_group_name_H-M   'P 1'
#
loop_
_entity.id
_entity.type
_entity.pdbx_description
1 polymer ?
#
loop_
_entity_poly.entity_id
_entity_poly.type
_entity_poly.pdbx_seq_one_letter_code
_entity_poly.pdbx_strand_id
1 'polypeptide(L)'
;MDKDRLSLLRMVDAWFEELLGSNNESFIPLFFDEHRFLVLRGGGGSGKSIFAGRKILERVTTEPGHRWLVCRKVAKTLRESCFNQLISQANEYYPHAGLKVNKSDMLLTFENGSVIIFAGLDDVEKLKSIYGITGIWVEEASEITRDDFNQLNIRLRTVTPYYLQMILTFNPISINHWLKERFWDNRDPDARLHESTYKDNRFLDPTQVKVLEGFKDTDEYYYMVYCLNQWGVLGKSVFNKTAISKRIEAIKAAGKQPKTGYFEYDEQPDGVHIDNIRWVDD
;
A
#
# COMPACT_ATOMS: atom_id res chain seq x y z
N MET A 1 -21.54 -5.85 37.73
CA MET A 1 -20.57 -5.38 36.73
C MET A 1 -20.00 -4.09 37.26
N ASP A 2 -18.69 -4.04 37.47
CA ASP A 2 -18.00 -2.93 38.16
C ASP A 2 -18.12 -1.62 37.36
N LYS A 3 -18.24 -0.47 38.04
CA LYS A 3 -18.42 0.84 37.40
C LYS A 3 -17.23 1.19 36.48
N ASP A 4 -16.04 0.76 36.85
CA ASP A 4 -14.80 0.99 36.10
C ASP A 4 -14.71 0.12 34.83
N ARG A 5 -15.31 -1.06 34.85
CA ARG A 5 -15.41 -1.90 33.66
C ARG A 5 -16.41 -1.34 32.66
N LEU A 6 -17.51 -0.75 33.15
CA LEU A 6 -18.53 -0.12 32.31
C LEU A 6 -18.01 1.17 31.64
N SER A 7 -17.17 1.95 32.33
CA SER A 7 -16.54 3.13 31.74
C SER A 7 -15.53 2.77 30.66
N LEU A 8 -14.68 1.77 30.90
CA LEU A 8 -13.72 1.27 29.90
C LEU A 8 -14.43 0.78 28.63
N LEU A 9 -15.49 -0.03 28.78
CA LEU A 9 -16.26 -0.52 27.64
C LEU A 9 -16.83 0.62 26.80
N ARG A 10 -17.41 1.64 27.44
CA ARG A 10 -17.92 2.84 26.73
C ARG A 10 -16.83 3.59 25.98
N MET A 11 -15.62 3.66 26.52
CA MET A 11 -14.50 4.31 25.84
C MET A 11 -14.04 3.50 24.61
N VAL A 12 -13.96 2.19 24.74
CA VAL A 12 -13.61 1.29 23.63
C VAL A 12 -14.68 1.34 22.53
N ASP A 13 -15.96 1.32 22.91
CA ASP A 13 -17.07 1.43 21.95
C ASP A 13 -17.01 2.77 21.20
N ALA A 14 -16.82 3.89 21.92
CA ALA A 14 -16.70 5.20 21.31
C ALA A 14 -15.51 5.31 20.36
N TRP A 15 -14.34 4.79 20.76
CA TRP A 15 -13.15 4.72 19.91
C TRP A 15 -13.40 3.89 18.64
N PHE A 16 -14.05 2.73 18.78
CA PHE A 16 -14.31 1.86 17.64
C PHE A 16 -15.32 2.48 16.67
N GLU A 17 -16.35 3.14 17.17
CA GLU A 17 -17.30 3.91 16.35
C GLU A 17 -16.60 5.06 15.59
N GLU A 18 -15.67 5.78 16.24
CA GLU A 18 -14.87 6.81 15.56
C GLU A 18 -13.96 6.21 14.49
N LEU A 19 -13.32 5.07 14.79
CA LEU A 19 -12.48 4.33 13.84
C LEU A 19 -13.31 3.90 12.62
N LEU A 20 -14.50 3.33 12.85
CA LEU A 20 -15.44 2.97 11.80
C LEU A 20 -15.93 4.17 11.01
N GLY A 21 -16.19 5.30 11.67
CA GLY A 21 -16.68 6.55 11.07
C GLY A 21 -15.65 7.27 10.20
N SER A 22 -14.37 7.13 10.52
CA SER A 22 -13.26 7.84 9.86
C SER A 22 -12.45 6.99 8.87
N ASN A 23 -12.73 5.69 8.72
CA ASN A 23 -11.98 4.79 7.85
C ASN A 23 -12.89 4.02 6.90
N ASN A 24 -12.32 3.59 5.77
CA ASN A 24 -13.01 2.74 4.80
C ASN A 24 -13.12 1.32 5.37
N GLU A 25 -14.30 0.71 5.22
CA GLU A 25 -14.65 -0.57 5.82
C GLU A 25 -13.64 -1.68 5.50
N SER A 26 -13.17 -1.73 4.24
CA SER A 26 -12.23 -2.75 3.77
C SER A 26 -10.88 -2.75 4.49
N PHE A 27 -10.52 -1.65 5.18
CA PHE A 27 -9.26 -1.55 5.93
C PHE A 27 -9.44 -1.77 7.43
N ILE A 28 -10.67 -1.78 7.96
CA ILE A 28 -10.91 -1.89 9.41
C ILE A 28 -10.25 -3.13 10.02
N PRO A 29 -10.36 -4.34 9.43
CA PRO A 29 -9.70 -5.52 10.01
C PRO A 29 -8.17 -5.38 10.09
N LEU A 30 -7.58 -4.55 9.23
CA LEU A 30 -6.13 -4.40 9.13
C LEU A 30 -5.53 -3.56 10.26
N PHE A 31 -6.32 -2.80 11.04
CA PHE A 31 -5.82 -2.15 12.26
C PHE A 31 -5.35 -3.17 13.30
N PHE A 32 -5.96 -4.36 13.31
CA PHE A 32 -5.65 -5.46 14.23
C PHE A 32 -4.68 -6.49 13.64
N ASP A 33 -4.18 -6.24 12.42
CA ASP A 33 -3.27 -7.16 11.74
C ASP A 33 -1.83 -6.99 12.25
N GLU A 34 -1.23 -8.09 12.72
CA GLU A 34 0.13 -8.08 13.29
C GLU A 34 1.17 -8.77 12.39
N HIS A 35 0.80 -9.11 11.14
CA HIS A 35 1.73 -9.74 10.22
C HIS A 35 2.97 -8.86 10.02
N ARG A 36 4.12 -9.52 9.83
CA ARG A 36 5.39 -8.84 9.61
C ARG A 36 5.33 -7.91 8.41
N PHE A 37 4.65 -8.32 7.34
CA PHE A 37 4.43 -7.51 6.15
C PHE A 37 2.94 -7.23 5.98
N LEU A 38 2.55 -5.96 5.96
CA LEU A 38 1.20 -5.55 5.58
C LEU A 38 1.26 -4.88 4.21
N VAL A 39 0.83 -5.61 3.18
CA VAL A 39 1.06 -5.26 1.78
C VAL A 39 -0.24 -4.80 1.14
N LEU A 40 -0.33 -3.50 0.88
CA LEU A 40 -1.51 -2.78 0.40
C LEU A 40 -1.34 -2.39 -1.08
N ARG A 41 -2.00 -3.12 -1.96
CA ARG A 41 -2.04 -2.83 -3.41
C ARG A 41 -3.33 -2.13 -3.76
N GLY A 42 -3.29 -1.13 -4.65
CA GLY A 42 -4.53 -0.48 -5.05
C GLY A 42 -4.39 0.54 -6.15
N GLY A 43 -5.50 1.07 -6.66
CA GLY A 43 -5.52 2.22 -7.57
C GLY A 43 -5.44 3.60 -6.87
N GLY A 44 -5.19 4.66 -7.64
CA GLY A 44 -5.36 6.04 -7.21
C GLY A 44 -6.71 6.26 -6.54
N GLY A 45 -6.70 7.02 -5.43
CA GLY A 45 -7.92 7.28 -4.66
C GLY A 45 -8.44 6.10 -3.82
N SER A 46 -7.76 4.95 -3.75
CA SER A 46 -8.28 3.78 -3.01
C SER A 46 -8.15 3.82 -1.48
N GLY A 47 -7.53 4.86 -0.92
CA GLY A 47 -7.43 5.06 0.53
C GLY A 47 -6.25 4.38 1.24
N LYS A 48 -5.36 3.68 0.52
CA LYS A 48 -4.20 2.95 1.09
C LYS A 48 -3.29 3.81 1.96
N SER A 49 -2.81 4.93 1.42
CA SER A 49 -1.85 5.80 2.09
C SER A 49 -2.47 6.46 3.31
N ILE A 50 -3.77 6.81 3.22
CA ILE A 50 -4.57 7.31 4.35
C ILE A 50 -4.62 6.27 5.46
N PHE A 51 -4.98 5.02 5.14
CA PHE A 51 -5.02 3.93 6.11
C PHE A 51 -3.64 3.64 6.71
N ALA A 52 -2.58 3.55 5.90
CA ALA A 52 -1.23 3.30 6.39
C ALA A 52 -0.82 4.35 7.43
N GLY A 53 -1.07 5.63 7.14
CA GLY A 53 -0.84 6.72 8.10
C GLY A 53 -1.69 6.58 9.37
N ARG A 54 -2.99 6.28 9.24
CA ARG A 54 -3.90 6.04 10.37
C ARG A 54 -3.42 4.90 11.26
N LYS A 55 -3.03 3.76 10.69
CA LYS A 55 -2.51 2.61 11.44
C LYS A 55 -1.22 2.95 12.19
N ILE A 56 -0.29 3.66 11.55
CA ILE A 56 0.94 4.12 12.22
C ILE A 56 0.59 5.01 13.41
N LEU A 57 -0.35 5.95 13.22
CA LEU A 57 -0.78 6.86 14.28
C LEU A 57 -1.47 6.15 15.45
N GLU A 58 -2.39 5.20 15.19
CA GLU A 58 -2.98 4.38 16.26
C GLU A 58 -1.86 3.72 17.09
N ARG A 59 -0.87 3.12 16.42
CA ARG A 59 0.25 2.47 17.11
C ARG A 59 1.13 3.44 17.88
N VAL A 60 1.63 4.51 17.27
CA VAL A 60 2.55 5.43 17.99
C VAL A 60 1.88 6.16 19.14
N THR A 61 0.56 6.32 19.13
CA THR A 61 -0.18 7.01 20.19
C THR A 61 -0.62 6.07 21.32
N THR A 62 -0.90 4.80 21.03
CA THR A 62 -1.38 3.82 22.02
C THR A 62 -0.29 2.88 22.54
N GLU A 63 0.81 2.69 21.79
CA GLU A 63 1.93 1.80 22.12
C GLU A 63 3.19 2.67 22.39
N PRO A 64 3.60 2.89 23.67
CA PRO A 64 4.73 3.76 24.00
C PRO A 64 6.09 3.29 23.46
N GLY A 65 6.95 4.25 23.11
CA GLY A 65 8.34 3.99 22.76
C GLY A 65 8.56 3.50 21.32
N HIS A 66 7.59 3.68 20.43
CA HIS A 66 7.77 3.34 19.03
C HIS A 66 8.79 4.23 18.32
N ARG A 67 9.43 3.65 17.32
CA ARG A 67 10.28 4.36 16.36
C ARG A 67 9.96 3.86 14.97
N TRP A 68 9.15 4.63 14.25
CA TRP A 68 8.73 4.33 12.89
C TRP A 68 9.62 5.02 11.86
N LEU A 69 9.97 4.29 10.81
CA LEU A 69 10.61 4.86 9.62
C LEU A 69 9.59 4.91 8.48
N VAL A 70 9.33 6.10 7.95
CA VAL A 70 8.55 6.31 6.74
C VAL A 70 9.51 6.65 5.60
N CYS A 71 9.45 5.88 4.52
CA CYS A 71 10.38 6.00 3.42
C CYS A 71 9.73 5.86 2.05
N ARG A 72 10.38 6.47 1.06
CA ARG A 72 10.12 6.40 -0.38
C ARG A 72 11.46 6.23 -1.08
N LYS A 73 11.48 5.93 -2.38
CA LYS A 73 12.75 5.83 -3.12
C LYS A 73 13.58 7.12 -3.04
N VAL A 74 12.93 8.27 -3.17
CA VAL A 74 13.58 9.60 -3.18
C VAL A 74 13.03 10.51 -2.08
N ALA A 75 13.91 11.05 -1.24
CA ALA A 75 13.54 11.83 -0.04
C ALA A 75 12.72 13.09 -0.34
N LYS A 76 12.97 13.76 -1.48
CA LYS A 76 12.34 15.04 -1.85
C LYS A 76 10.81 14.98 -1.85
N THR A 77 10.24 13.81 -2.17
CA THR A 77 8.79 13.61 -2.27
C THR A 77 8.11 13.40 -0.92
N LEU A 78 8.84 12.99 0.13
CA LEU A 78 8.28 12.66 1.44
C LEU A 78 7.69 13.86 2.17
N ARG A 79 8.32 15.03 2.02
CA ARG A 79 7.96 16.25 2.75
C ARG A 79 6.54 16.70 2.41
N GLU A 80 6.21 16.73 1.12
CA GLU A 80 4.92 17.19 0.62
C GLU A 80 3.86 16.09 0.63
N SER A 81 4.27 14.81 0.74
CA SER A 81 3.39 13.65 0.83
C SER A 81 3.20 13.17 2.28
N CYS A 82 3.83 12.05 2.65
CA CYS A 82 3.60 11.32 3.89
C CYS A 82 3.81 12.18 5.15
N PHE A 83 4.78 13.10 5.15
CA PHE A 83 5.07 13.94 6.32
C PHE A 83 3.90 14.87 6.65
N ASN A 84 3.44 15.64 5.66
CA ASN A 84 2.29 16.52 5.84
C ASN A 84 1.00 15.73 6.09
N GLN A 85 0.82 14.58 5.43
CA GLN A 85 -0.32 13.70 5.67
C GLN A 85 -0.39 13.27 7.15
N LEU A 86 0.72 12.75 7.70
CA LEU A 86 0.77 12.28 9.08
C LEU A 86 0.59 13.42 10.09
N ILE A 87 1.09 14.62 9.81
CA ILE A 87 0.81 15.80 10.65
C ILE A 87 -0.68 16.12 10.66
N SER A 88 -1.32 16.14 9.48
CA SER A 88 -2.75 16.42 9.36
C SER A 88 -3.58 15.40 10.13
N GLN A 89 -3.35 14.11 9.87
CA GLN A 89 -4.08 13.01 10.52
C GLN A 89 -3.83 12.99 12.04
N ALA A 90 -2.60 13.27 12.49
CA ALA A 90 -2.28 13.33 13.91
C ALA A 90 -3.06 14.45 14.62
N ASN A 91 -3.11 15.64 14.03
CA ASN A 91 -3.85 16.77 14.61
C ASN A 91 -5.37 16.56 14.58
N GLU A 92 -5.88 15.94 13.52
CA GLU A 92 -7.32 15.73 13.34
C GLU A 92 -7.87 14.65 14.28
N TYR A 93 -7.19 13.51 14.36
CA TYR A 93 -7.73 12.33 15.04
C TYR A 93 -7.03 11.96 16.34
N TYR A 94 -5.86 12.52 16.61
CA TYR A 94 -5.09 12.25 17.84
C TYR A 94 -4.62 13.53 18.52
N PRO A 95 -5.50 14.54 18.70
CA PRO A 95 -5.11 15.85 19.24
C PRO A 95 -4.51 15.77 20.66
N HIS A 96 -4.76 14.68 21.38
CA HIS A 96 -4.29 14.46 22.74
C HIS A 96 -2.92 13.77 22.83
N ALA A 97 -2.32 13.36 21.71
CA ALA A 97 -1.09 12.56 21.71
C ALA A 97 0.21 13.39 21.90
N GLY A 98 0.09 14.70 22.09
CA GLY A 98 1.23 15.59 22.34
C GLY A 98 2.20 15.71 21.16
N LEU A 99 1.68 15.76 19.92
CA LEU A 99 2.48 15.86 18.70
C LEU A 99 3.43 17.07 18.73
N LYS A 100 4.72 16.82 18.52
CA LYS A 100 5.76 17.82 18.26
C LYS A 100 6.34 17.60 16.87
N VAL A 101 6.38 18.67 16.08
CA VAL A 101 6.82 18.64 14.67
C VAL A 101 8.16 19.35 14.52
N ASN A 102 9.20 18.61 14.13
CA ASN A 102 10.44 19.19 13.62
C ASN A 102 10.44 19.10 12.09
N LYS A 103 10.20 20.26 11.46
CA LYS A 103 10.12 20.36 9.99
C LYS A 103 11.48 20.17 9.33
N SER A 104 12.57 20.66 9.91
CA SER A 104 13.90 20.59 9.30
C SER A 104 14.34 19.14 9.11
N ASP A 105 14.28 18.37 10.21
CA ASP A 105 14.74 16.97 10.20
C ASP A 105 13.69 15.99 9.69
N MET A 106 12.45 16.46 9.46
CA MET A 106 11.26 15.65 9.22
C MET A 106 11.12 14.57 10.29
N LEU A 107 10.86 15.02 11.52
CA LEU A 107 10.70 14.20 12.71
C LEU A 107 9.41 14.58 13.43
N LEU A 108 8.60 13.57 13.75
CA LEU A 108 7.43 13.71 14.61
C LEU A 108 7.72 13.01 15.93
N THR A 109 7.37 13.64 17.05
CA THR A 109 7.55 13.09 18.41
C THR A 109 6.24 13.18 19.16
N PHE A 110 5.96 12.17 20.00
CA PHE A 110 4.74 12.06 20.80
C PHE A 110 5.08 12.02 22.30
N GLU A 111 4.09 12.30 23.15
CA GLU A 111 4.29 12.41 24.61
C GLU A 111 4.75 11.10 25.27
N ASN A 112 4.33 9.96 24.73
CA ASN A 112 4.71 8.63 25.20
C ASN A 112 6.13 8.17 24.75
N GLY A 113 6.92 9.08 24.18
CA GLY A 113 8.28 8.80 23.70
C GLY A 113 8.34 8.18 22.30
N SER A 114 7.21 7.94 21.65
CA SER A 114 7.19 7.46 20.27
C SER A 114 7.67 8.53 19.29
N VAL A 115 8.27 8.10 18.19
CA VAL A 115 8.76 8.97 17.11
C VAL A 115 8.48 8.38 15.73
N ILE A 116 8.30 9.28 14.74
CA ILE A 116 8.23 8.93 13.32
C ILE A 116 9.32 9.72 12.57
N ILE A 117 10.16 9.01 11.84
CA ILE A 117 11.30 9.53 11.09
C ILE A 117 11.05 9.37 9.60
N PHE A 118 11.41 10.36 8.80
CA PHE A 118 11.25 10.33 7.35
C PHE A 118 12.60 10.35 6.64
N ALA A 119 12.84 9.36 5.78
CA ALA A 119 14.07 9.26 5.01
C ALA A 119 13.83 8.62 3.64
N GLY A 120 14.49 9.13 2.60
CA GLY A 120 14.51 8.46 1.29
C GLY A 120 15.56 7.36 1.26
N LEU A 121 15.36 6.38 0.38
CA LEU A 121 16.33 5.28 0.19
C LEU A 121 17.57 5.71 -0.60
N ASP A 122 17.53 6.90 -1.21
CA ASP A 122 18.65 7.59 -1.83
C ASP A 122 19.67 8.16 -0.83
N ASP A 123 19.29 8.36 0.44
CA ASP A 123 20.18 8.82 1.51
C ASP A 123 20.66 7.65 2.40
N VAL A 124 21.62 6.90 1.85
CA VAL A 124 22.16 5.69 2.47
C VAL A 124 22.82 5.97 3.84
N GLU A 125 23.49 7.11 3.99
CA GLU A 125 24.16 7.47 5.25
C GLU A 125 23.13 7.77 6.36
N LYS A 126 22.06 8.51 6.04
CA LYS A 126 20.95 8.72 6.99
C LYS A 126 20.34 7.38 7.40
N LEU A 127 20.07 6.47 6.45
CA LEU A 127 19.52 5.15 6.75
C LEU A 127 20.43 4.27 7.61
N LYS A 128 21.75 4.36 7.47
CA LYS A 128 22.70 3.64 8.34
C LYS A 128 22.67 4.16 9.77
N SER A 129 22.43 5.46 9.95
CA SER A 129 22.41 6.08 11.28
C SER A 129 21.12 5.81 12.08
N ILE A 130 20.04 5.38 11.42
CA ILE A 130 18.76 5.10 12.08
C ILE A 130 18.80 3.72 12.74
N TYR A 131 18.75 3.70 14.06
CA TYR A 131 18.64 2.49 14.88
C TYR A 131 17.31 2.43 15.63
N GLY A 132 17.01 1.26 16.22
CA GLY A 132 15.86 1.07 17.09
C GLY A 132 14.51 1.06 16.37
N ILE A 133 14.50 0.78 15.06
CA ILE A 133 13.27 0.78 14.25
C ILE A 133 12.33 -0.34 14.72
N THR A 134 11.08 0.02 14.98
CA THR A 134 10.00 -0.88 15.43
C THR A 134 8.89 -1.06 14.39
N GLY A 135 8.82 -0.16 13.41
CA GLY A 135 7.93 -0.28 12.26
C GLY A 135 8.48 0.49 11.07
N ILE A 136 8.14 0.05 9.86
CA ILE A 136 8.53 0.70 8.61
C ILE A 136 7.30 0.90 7.74
N TRP A 137 7.15 2.07 7.13
CA TRP A 137 6.23 2.27 6.01
C TRP A 137 7.04 2.62 4.76
N VAL A 138 6.89 1.81 3.72
CA VAL A 138 7.42 2.08 2.38
C VAL A 138 6.26 2.56 1.52
N GLU A 139 6.19 3.88 1.30
CA GLU A 139 5.27 4.46 0.35
C GLU A 139 5.82 4.31 -1.08
N GLU A 140 4.92 4.02 -2.03
CA GLU A 140 5.26 3.73 -3.42
C GLU A 140 6.32 2.62 -3.54
N ALA A 141 6.07 1.51 -2.85
CA ALA A 141 6.98 0.37 -2.78
C ALA A 141 7.32 -0.24 -4.17
N SER A 142 6.54 0.06 -5.21
CA SER A 142 6.87 -0.29 -6.60
C SER A 142 8.09 0.43 -7.17
N GLU A 143 8.58 1.49 -6.52
CA GLU A 143 9.76 2.25 -6.95
C GLU A 143 11.07 1.73 -6.34
N ILE A 144 10.99 0.83 -5.35
CA ILE A 144 12.17 0.31 -4.65
C ILE A 144 12.55 -1.07 -5.19
N THR A 145 13.83 -1.41 -5.10
CA THR A 145 14.34 -2.72 -5.51
C THR A 145 14.11 -3.77 -4.43
N ARG A 146 14.24 -5.06 -4.79
CA ARG A 146 14.23 -6.16 -3.82
C ARG A 146 15.35 -6.00 -2.78
N ASP A 147 16.50 -5.48 -3.18
CA ASP A 147 17.64 -5.26 -2.29
C ASP A 147 17.38 -4.12 -1.30
N ASP A 148 16.79 -3.02 -1.77
CA ASP A 148 16.33 -1.92 -0.90
C ASP A 148 15.38 -2.47 0.19
N PHE A 149 14.40 -3.28 -0.21
CA PHE A 149 13.48 -3.93 0.72
C PHE A 149 14.20 -4.83 1.72
N ASN A 150 15.12 -5.68 1.26
CA ASN A 150 15.86 -6.59 2.13
C ASN A 150 16.72 -5.83 3.15
N GLN A 151 17.32 -4.72 2.74
CA GLN A 151 18.09 -3.83 3.63
C GLN A 151 17.21 -3.21 4.73
N LEU A 152 15.99 -2.81 4.40
CA LEU A 152 15.02 -2.34 5.40
C LEU A 152 14.60 -3.47 6.34
N ASN A 153 14.32 -4.65 5.81
CA ASN A 153 13.86 -5.79 6.60
C ASN A 153 14.91 -6.23 7.63
N ILE A 154 16.19 -6.28 7.26
CA ILE A 154 17.30 -6.60 8.18
C ILE A 154 17.42 -5.57 9.31
N ARG A 155 17.07 -4.30 9.07
CA ARG A 155 17.10 -3.24 10.09
C ARG A 155 15.93 -3.32 11.06
N LEU A 156 14.78 -3.85 10.63
CA LEU A 156 13.60 -4.01 11.45
C LEU A 156 13.73 -5.23 12.38
N ARG A 157 14.61 -5.15 13.36
CA ARG A 157 14.97 -6.26 14.27
C ARG A 157 15.05 -5.85 15.75
N THR A 158 14.50 -4.68 16.07
CA THR A 158 14.55 -4.13 17.43
C THR A 158 13.70 -4.98 18.37
N VAL A 159 14.21 -5.26 19.56
CA VAL A 159 13.42 -5.88 20.63
C VAL A 159 12.45 -4.83 21.17
N THR A 160 11.17 -5.14 21.13
CA THR A 160 10.08 -4.28 21.62
C THR A 160 8.99 -5.18 22.23
N PRO A 161 8.22 -4.71 23.23
CA PRO A 161 7.08 -5.46 23.76
C PRO A 161 5.93 -5.60 22.74
N TYR A 162 5.98 -4.88 21.62
CA TYR A 162 4.99 -4.92 20.54
C TYR A 162 5.48 -5.74 19.34
N TYR A 163 4.64 -5.90 18.32
CA TYR A 163 5.04 -6.56 17.08
C TYR A 163 5.78 -5.62 16.13
N LEU A 164 6.73 -6.18 15.37
CA LEU A 164 7.44 -5.47 14.31
C LEU A 164 6.69 -5.62 12.99
N GLN A 165 6.40 -4.50 12.31
CA GLN A 165 5.66 -4.52 11.05
C GLN A 165 6.26 -3.60 9.99
N MET A 166 6.25 -4.06 8.76
CA MET A 166 6.53 -3.25 7.57
C MET A 166 5.27 -3.14 6.72
N ILE A 167 4.80 -1.91 6.52
CA ILE A 167 3.65 -1.58 5.68
C ILE A 167 4.17 -1.19 4.30
N LEU A 168 3.65 -1.81 3.24
CA LEU A 168 3.99 -1.50 1.86
C LEU A 168 2.74 -0.99 1.16
N THR A 169 2.79 0.20 0.57
CA THR A 169 1.71 0.76 -0.24
C THR A 169 2.20 0.98 -1.66
N PHE A 170 1.48 0.47 -2.66
CA PHE A 170 1.88 0.65 -4.05
C PHE A 170 0.72 0.51 -5.04
N ASN A 171 0.95 1.00 -6.25
CA ASN A 171 0.10 0.76 -7.40
C ASN A 171 0.72 -0.36 -8.25
N PRO A 172 -0.07 -1.26 -8.86
CA PRO A 172 0.42 -2.47 -9.53
C PRO A 172 0.97 -2.21 -10.94
N ILE A 173 2.04 -1.43 -11.06
CA ILE A 173 2.55 -0.93 -12.36
C ILE A 173 3.06 -2.00 -13.33
N SER A 174 3.43 -3.19 -12.85
CA SER A 174 4.01 -4.26 -13.67
C SER A 174 3.72 -5.64 -13.09
N ILE A 175 3.28 -6.56 -13.96
CA ILE A 175 3.08 -7.99 -13.66
C ILE A 175 4.40 -8.74 -13.44
N ASN A 176 5.52 -8.20 -13.92
CA ASN A 176 6.85 -8.78 -13.70
C ASN A 176 7.55 -8.14 -12.48
N HIS A 177 6.82 -7.38 -11.66
CA HIS A 177 7.40 -6.71 -10.51
C HIS A 177 7.70 -7.71 -9.39
N TRP A 178 8.85 -7.57 -8.73
CA TRP A 178 9.29 -8.46 -7.65
C TRP A 178 8.32 -8.52 -6.47
N LEU A 179 7.56 -7.44 -6.22
CA LEU A 179 6.49 -7.44 -5.21
C LEU A 179 5.39 -8.46 -5.54
N LYS A 180 5.01 -8.60 -6.81
CA LYS A 180 4.02 -9.58 -7.23
C LYS A 180 4.57 -10.99 -7.03
N GLU A 181 5.77 -11.24 -7.55
CA GLU A 181 6.44 -12.55 -7.42
C GLU A 181 6.53 -12.97 -5.94
N ARG A 182 7.00 -12.08 -5.06
CA ARG A 182 7.16 -12.39 -3.64
C ARG A 182 5.83 -12.59 -2.92
N PHE A 183 4.93 -11.62 -3.03
CA PHE A 183 3.76 -11.57 -2.16
C PHE A 183 2.52 -12.24 -2.76
N TRP A 184 2.31 -12.15 -4.07
CA TRP A 184 1.17 -12.78 -4.74
C TRP A 184 1.49 -14.19 -5.24
N ASP A 185 2.58 -14.36 -5.97
CA ASP A 185 2.84 -15.63 -6.65
C ASP A 185 3.35 -16.70 -5.67
N ASN A 186 4.23 -16.31 -4.74
CA ASN A 186 4.80 -17.23 -3.73
C ASN A 186 4.03 -17.24 -2.39
N ARG A 187 3.03 -16.37 -2.20
CA ARG A 187 2.19 -16.29 -0.98
C ARG A 187 3.00 -16.32 0.33
N ASP A 188 3.83 -15.30 0.55
CA ASP A 188 4.64 -15.14 1.78
C ASP A 188 3.78 -15.31 3.05
N PRO A 189 4.03 -16.33 3.91
CA PRO A 189 3.20 -16.62 5.07
C PRO A 189 3.29 -15.54 6.17
N ASP A 190 4.34 -14.72 6.13
CA ASP A 190 4.52 -13.61 7.07
C ASP A 190 3.82 -12.32 6.59
N ALA A 191 3.06 -12.40 5.48
CA ALA A 191 2.42 -11.26 4.85
C ALA A 191 0.89 -11.31 4.88
N ARG A 192 0.29 -10.17 5.24
CA ARG A 192 -1.11 -9.87 4.97
C ARG A 192 -1.22 -9.04 3.70
N LEU A 193 -1.98 -9.53 2.73
CA LEU A 193 -2.27 -8.80 1.50
C LEU A 193 -3.63 -8.10 1.58
N HIS A 194 -3.71 -6.90 1.01
CA HIS A 194 -4.96 -6.16 0.82
C HIS A 194 -4.98 -5.51 -0.56
N GLU A 195 -6.15 -5.53 -1.18
CA GLU A 195 -6.41 -4.95 -2.49
C GLU A 195 -7.56 -3.96 -2.39
N SER A 196 -7.39 -2.77 -2.96
CA SER A 196 -8.42 -1.73 -2.97
C SER A 196 -8.43 -0.92 -4.25
N THR A 197 -9.59 -0.39 -4.61
CA THR A 197 -9.82 0.56 -5.69
C THR A 197 -10.47 1.82 -5.16
N TYR A 198 -10.64 2.83 -6.00
CA TYR A 198 -11.39 4.04 -5.63
C TYR A 198 -12.84 3.72 -5.22
N LYS A 199 -13.40 2.59 -5.64
CA LYS A 199 -14.76 2.15 -5.29
C LYS A 199 -14.90 1.74 -3.81
N ASP A 200 -13.79 1.38 -3.18
CA ASP A 200 -13.73 1.05 -1.75
C ASP A 200 -13.60 2.30 -0.88
N ASN A 201 -13.39 3.47 -1.48
CA ASN A 201 -13.18 4.72 -0.77
C ASN A 201 -14.47 5.56 -0.68
N ARG A 202 -15.19 5.44 0.42
CA ARG A 202 -16.43 6.18 0.67
C ARG A 202 -16.23 7.68 0.92
N PHE A 203 -14.98 8.11 1.17
CA PHE A 203 -14.62 9.51 1.37
C PHE A 203 -14.13 10.20 0.10
N LEU A 204 -14.08 9.47 -1.02
CA LEU A 204 -13.60 10.03 -2.27
C LEU A 204 -14.61 11.02 -2.84
N ASP A 205 -14.13 12.21 -3.21
CA ASP A 205 -14.98 13.25 -3.75
C ASP A 205 -15.62 12.81 -5.09
N PRO A 206 -16.93 13.04 -5.31
CA PRO A 206 -17.60 12.64 -6.54
C PRO A 206 -17.00 13.22 -7.83
N THR A 207 -16.34 14.39 -7.77
CA THR A 207 -15.62 14.96 -8.92
C THR A 207 -14.35 14.19 -9.22
N GLN A 208 -13.64 13.71 -8.19
CA GLN A 208 -12.49 12.82 -8.37
C GLN A 208 -12.92 11.46 -8.95
N VAL A 209 -14.05 10.91 -8.50
CA VAL A 209 -14.63 9.70 -9.10
C VAL A 209 -14.87 9.91 -10.60
N LYS A 210 -15.46 11.04 -11.00
CA LYS A 210 -15.66 11.35 -12.44
C LYS A 210 -14.35 11.45 -13.22
N VAL A 211 -13.30 12.02 -12.63
CA VAL A 211 -11.97 12.07 -13.28
C VAL A 211 -11.43 10.66 -13.48
N LEU A 212 -11.51 9.81 -12.45
CA LEU A 212 -11.03 8.42 -12.54
C LEU A 212 -11.82 7.62 -13.59
N GLU A 213 -13.15 7.74 -13.61
CA GLU A 213 -13.99 7.09 -14.62
C GLU A 213 -13.72 7.61 -16.04
N GLY A 214 -13.36 8.89 -16.20
CA GLY A 214 -13.02 9.49 -17.49
C GLY A 214 -11.77 8.88 -18.15
N PHE A 215 -10.89 8.23 -17.38
CA PHE A 215 -9.77 7.48 -17.95
C PHE A 215 -10.24 6.28 -18.78
N LYS A 216 -11.42 5.72 -18.51
CA LYS A 216 -11.96 4.61 -19.29
C LYS A 216 -12.01 4.91 -20.79
N ASP A 217 -12.38 6.15 -21.12
CA ASP A 217 -12.54 6.58 -22.52
C ASP A 217 -11.27 7.22 -23.09
N THR A 218 -10.41 7.80 -22.25
CA THR A 218 -9.22 8.57 -22.68
C THR A 218 -7.92 7.77 -22.64
N ASP A 219 -7.76 6.90 -21.64
CA ASP A 219 -6.61 6.00 -21.48
C ASP A 219 -7.03 4.75 -20.70
N GLU A 220 -7.63 3.80 -21.42
CA GLU A 220 -8.11 2.54 -20.87
C GLU A 220 -7.01 1.80 -20.08
N TYR A 221 -5.75 1.85 -20.52
CA TYR A 221 -4.66 1.19 -19.80
C TYR A 221 -4.42 1.84 -18.43
N TYR A 222 -4.39 3.18 -18.41
CA TYR A 222 -4.29 3.92 -17.16
C TYR A 222 -5.48 3.60 -16.24
N TYR A 223 -6.70 3.52 -16.77
CA TYR A 223 -7.88 3.13 -16.00
C TYR A 223 -7.74 1.73 -15.39
N MET A 224 -7.35 0.72 -16.18
CA MET A 224 -7.20 -0.65 -15.67
C MET A 224 -6.16 -0.71 -14.53
N VAL A 225 -4.99 -0.09 -14.72
CA VAL A 225 -3.88 -0.19 -13.75
C VAL A 225 -4.09 0.73 -12.56
N TYR A 226 -4.26 2.02 -12.81
CA TYR A 226 -4.28 3.05 -11.77
C TYR A 226 -5.67 3.29 -11.20
N CYS A 227 -6.77 2.85 -11.81
CA CYS A 227 -8.11 3.00 -11.20
C CYS A 227 -8.64 1.64 -10.68
N LEU A 228 -8.57 0.60 -11.50
CA LEU A 228 -9.11 -0.73 -11.19
C LEU A 228 -8.11 -1.69 -10.53
N ASN A 229 -6.90 -1.22 -10.20
CA ASN A 229 -5.89 -2.01 -9.49
C ASN A 229 -5.47 -3.30 -10.22
N GLN A 230 -5.48 -3.31 -11.55
CA GLN A 230 -4.97 -4.43 -12.33
C GLN A 230 -3.45 -4.34 -12.53
N TRP A 231 -2.78 -5.49 -12.59
CA TRP A 231 -1.35 -5.50 -12.91
C TRP A 231 -1.09 -4.95 -14.30
N GLY A 232 -0.22 -3.94 -14.38
CA GLY A 232 0.25 -3.40 -15.64
C GLY A 232 1.03 -4.45 -16.41
N VAL A 233 0.84 -4.49 -17.73
CA VAL A 233 1.60 -5.35 -18.62
C VAL A 233 2.65 -4.48 -19.29
N LEU A 234 3.93 -4.82 -19.09
CA LEU A 234 5.01 -4.11 -19.77
C LEU A 234 4.94 -4.39 -21.27
N GLY A 235 4.85 -3.32 -22.05
CA GLY A 235 4.92 -3.35 -23.51
C GLY A 235 3.79 -2.59 -24.18
N LYS A 236 4.08 -1.99 -25.34
CA LYS A 236 3.02 -1.77 -26.32
C LYS A 236 2.52 -3.16 -26.65
N SER A 237 1.25 -3.46 -26.36
CA SER A 237 0.59 -4.60 -26.98
C SER A 237 0.94 -4.58 -28.47
N VAL A 238 1.69 -5.58 -28.95
CA VAL A 238 1.91 -5.77 -30.39
C VAL A 238 0.59 -6.08 -31.09
N PHE A 239 -0.42 -6.49 -30.32
CA PHE A 239 -1.77 -6.69 -30.79
C PHE A 239 -2.48 -5.35 -30.93
N ASN A 240 -2.97 -5.13 -32.14
CA ASN A 240 -3.77 -3.97 -32.51
C ASN A 240 -5.10 -3.97 -31.73
N LYS A 241 -5.29 -2.96 -30.86
CA LYS A 241 -6.50 -2.83 -30.01
C LYS A 241 -7.80 -2.91 -30.82
N THR A 242 -7.88 -2.19 -31.94
CA THR A 242 -9.06 -2.20 -32.82
C THR A 242 -9.33 -3.59 -33.40
N ALA A 243 -8.29 -4.33 -33.76
CA ALA A 243 -8.43 -5.70 -34.26
C ALA A 243 -8.91 -6.66 -33.16
N ILE A 244 -8.40 -6.51 -31.93
CA ILE A 244 -8.84 -7.28 -30.77
C ILE A 244 -10.32 -7.03 -30.48
N SER A 245 -10.75 -5.77 -30.41
CA SER A 245 -12.15 -5.42 -30.13
C SER A 245 -13.11 -6.03 -31.15
N LYS A 246 -12.80 -5.90 -32.46
CA LYS A 246 -13.59 -6.54 -33.53
C LYS A 246 -13.68 -8.06 -33.38
N ARG A 247 -12.57 -8.69 -32.97
CA ARG A 247 -12.54 -10.15 -32.76
C ARG A 247 -13.39 -10.57 -31.57
N ILE A 248 -13.34 -9.83 -30.46
CA ILE A 248 -14.17 -10.09 -29.28
C ILE A 248 -15.66 -9.94 -29.62
N GLU A 249 -16.04 -8.90 -30.37
CA GLU A 249 -17.42 -8.71 -30.83
C GLU A 249 -17.90 -9.87 -31.70
N ALA A 250 -17.07 -10.34 -32.65
CA ALA A 250 -17.40 -11.49 -33.49
C ALA A 250 -17.57 -12.79 -32.68
N ILE A 251 -16.75 -13.01 -31.64
CA ILE A 251 -16.86 -14.18 -30.75
C ILE A 251 -18.17 -14.13 -29.96
N LYS A 252 -18.53 -12.97 -29.42
CA LYS A 252 -19.80 -12.77 -28.71
C LYS A 252 -21.01 -12.95 -29.64
N ALA A 253 -20.95 -12.39 -30.85
CA ALA A 253 -22.01 -12.55 -31.86
C ALA A 253 -22.20 -14.03 -32.28
N ALA A 254 -21.14 -14.84 -32.20
CA ALA A 254 -21.20 -16.28 -32.42
C ALA A 254 -21.68 -17.08 -31.20
N GLY A 255 -22.18 -16.43 -30.14
CA GLY A 255 -22.67 -17.08 -28.92
C GLY A 255 -21.59 -17.70 -28.05
N LYS A 256 -20.31 -17.38 -28.30
CA LYS A 256 -19.18 -17.87 -27.50
C LYS A 256 -18.81 -16.83 -26.46
N GLN A 257 -18.42 -17.28 -25.27
CA GLN A 257 -17.89 -16.39 -24.26
C GLN A 257 -16.37 -16.23 -24.44
N PRO A 258 -15.84 -15.00 -24.35
CA PRO A 258 -14.40 -14.79 -24.24
C PRO A 258 -13.87 -15.54 -23.02
N LYS A 259 -12.75 -16.24 -23.19
CA LYS A 259 -12.01 -16.85 -22.07
C LYS A 259 -10.94 -15.88 -21.58
N THR A 260 -10.71 -15.89 -20.28
CA THR A 260 -9.62 -15.17 -19.60
C THR A 260 -8.63 -16.19 -19.05
N GLY A 261 -7.36 -15.81 -19.03
CA GLY A 261 -6.24 -16.70 -18.77
C GLY A 261 -4.93 -16.06 -19.18
N TYR A 262 -3.84 -16.79 -18.96
CA TYR A 262 -2.48 -16.38 -19.29
C TYR A 262 -1.79 -17.44 -20.14
N PHE A 263 -0.72 -17.01 -20.83
CA PHE A 263 0.16 -17.94 -21.52
C PHE A 263 1.40 -18.17 -20.66
N GLU A 264 1.69 -19.42 -20.34
CA GLU A 264 3.00 -19.83 -19.88
C GLU A 264 3.88 -20.17 -21.08
N TYR A 265 5.18 -19.99 -20.92
CA TYR A 265 6.18 -20.32 -21.93
C TYR A 265 7.50 -20.64 -21.25
N ASP A 266 8.36 -21.34 -21.98
CA ASP A 266 9.73 -21.62 -21.54
C ASP A 266 10.66 -20.64 -22.25
N GLU A 267 11.53 -19.94 -21.51
CA GLU A 267 12.51 -19.02 -22.09
C GLU A 267 13.76 -19.79 -22.56
N GLN A 268 14.21 -19.52 -23.79
CA GLN A 268 15.48 -20.07 -24.27
C GLN A 268 16.66 -19.39 -23.57
N PRO A 269 17.81 -20.07 -23.44
CA PRO A 269 19.01 -19.51 -22.79
C PRO A 269 19.56 -18.23 -23.41
N ASP A 270 19.14 -17.89 -24.64
CA ASP A 270 19.55 -16.66 -25.32
C ASP A 270 18.80 -15.41 -24.83
N GLY A 271 17.75 -15.58 -24.02
CA GLY A 271 16.95 -14.50 -23.47
C GLY A 271 16.11 -13.74 -24.50
N VAL A 272 15.97 -14.27 -25.71
CA VAL A 272 15.24 -13.63 -26.82
C VAL A 272 14.10 -14.52 -27.29
N HIS A 273 14.31 -15.84 -27.35
CA HIS A 273 13.31 -16.76 -27.85
C HIS A 273 12.53 -17.44 -26.74
N ILE A 274 11.26 -17.75 -27.03
CA ILE A 274 10.37 -18.49 -26.14
C ILE A 274 9.85 -19.73 -26.87
N ASP A 275 9.70 -20.83 -26.13
CA ASP A 275 9.17 -22.11 -26.60
C ASP A 275 8.01 -22.57 -25.71
N ASN A 276 7.35 -23.66 -26.11
CA ASN A 276 6.33 -24.36 -25.32
C ASN A 276 5.21 -23.46 -24.78
N ILE A 277 4.79 -22.48 -25.60
CA ILE A 277 3.71 -21.54 -25.26
C ILE A 277 2.41 -22.32 -25.05
N ARG A 278 1.84 -22.22 -23.85
CA ARG A 278 0.64 -22.94 -23.43
C ARG A 278 -0.34 -22.01 -22.74
N TRP A 279 -1.62 -22.19 -23.05
CA TRP A 279 -2.70 -21.45 -22.40
C TRP A 279 -3.04 -22.06 -21.05
N VAL A 280 -3.21 -21.20 -20.05
CA VAL A 280 -3.70 -21.53 -18.71
C VAL A 280 -4.93 -20.68 -18.45
N ASP A 281 -6.05 -21.31 -18.13
CA ASP A 281 -7.27 -20.59 -17.75
C ASP A 281 -7.04 -19.85 -16.41
N ASP A 282 -7.56 -18.62 -16.30
CA ASP A 282 -7.54 -17.82 -15.05
C ASP A 282 -8.43 -18.42 -13.95
#